data_AF-A0A6N6MP00-F1
#
_entry.id   AF-A0A6N6MP00-F1
#
_cell.length_a   1.000
_cell.length_b   1.000
_cell.length_c   1.000
_cell.angle_alpha   90.00
_cell.angle_beta   90.00
_cell.angle_gamma   90.00
#
_symmetry.space_group_name_H-M   'P 1'
#
loop_
_entity.id
_entity.type
_entity.pdbx_description
1 polymer ?
#
loop_
_entity_poly.entity_id
_entity_poly.type
_entity_poly.pdbx_seq_one_letter_code
_entity_poly.pdbx_strand_id
1 'polypeptide(L)'
;MAAESHYIFVYGTLLKDVDNNMSKFLAMYSEIVAIGYLQGKLYRVSSFPGAVVSESEADKVYGSLFRVYDFDIVFEALDAYEGVDNNSPEPNLYERSIVPIYLEDGAVVEAWVYFYNHSVEHLEQIVSGDFLKNDGY
;
A
#
# COMPACT_ATOMS: atom_id res chain seq x y z
N MET A 1 6.79 -0.56 -22.15
CA MET A 1 5.79 0.50 -21.92
C MET A 1 5.47 0.42 -20.44
N ALA A 2 5.91 1.40 -19.65
CA ALA A 2 5.55 1.45 -18.24
C ALA A 2 4.04 1.72 -18.19
N ALA A 3 3.30 0.95 -17.39
CA ALA A 3 1.89 1.24 -17.17
C ALA A 3 1.81 2.57 -16.40
N GLU A 4 1.27 3.61 -17.04
CA GLU A 4 1.08 4.93 -16.46
C GLU A 4 -0.23 4.92 -15.66
N SER A 5 -0.18 4.43 -14.41
CA SER A 5 -1.28 4.63 -13.46
C SER A 5 -0.98 5.84 -12.58
N HIS A 6 -1.91 6.78 -12.51
CA HIS A 6 -1.92 7.90 -11.55
C HIS A 6 -2.63 7.51 -10.24
N TYR A 7 -2.84 6.22 -10.00
CA TYR A 7 -3.46 5.73 -8.79
C TYR A 7 -2.46 5.01 -7.91
N ILE A 8 -2.58 5.23 -6.60
CA ILE A 8 -1.87 4.49 -5.58
C ILE A 8 -2.87 3.92 -4.59
N PHE A 9 -2.71 2.66 -4.23
CA PHE A 9 -3.48 2.01 -3.19
C PHE A 9 -2.60 1.79 -1.96
N VAL A 10 -3.08 2.28 -0.83
CA VAL A 10 -2.36 2.22 0.45
C VAL A 10 -3.17 1.46 1.49
N TYR A 11 -2.48 0.65 2.30
CA TYR A 11 -3.10 -0.28 3.25
C TYR A 11 -2.49 -0.20 4.66
N GLY A 12 -1.57 0.74 4.90
CA GLY A 12 -0.75 0.80 6.10
C GLY A 12 -0.46 2.21 6.59
N THR A 13 0.79 2.51 6.91
CA THR A 13 1.23 3.79 7.50
C THR A 13 0.95 5.03 6.64
N LEU A 14 0.75 4.84 5.33
CA LEU A 14 0.36 5.90 4.40
C LEU A 14 -1.15 6.24 4.46
N LEU A 15 -1.96 5.46 5.17
CA LEU A 15 -3.37 5.75 5.38
C LEU A 15 -3.54 7.10 6.10
N LYS A 16 -4.52 7.88 5.65
CA LYS A 16 -4.81 9.22 6.18
C LYS A 16 -5.04 9.21 7.70
N ASP A 17 -5.67 8.15 8.22
CA ASP A 17 -6.05 8.04 9.63
C ASP A 17 -4.85 7.80 10.57
N VAL A 18 -3.66 7.49 10.03
CA VAL A 18 -2.42 7.33 10.81
C VAL A 18 -1.83 8.70 11.22
N ASP A 19 -2.22 9.79 10.57
CA ASP A 19 -1.88 11.19 10.88
C ASP A 19 -0.36 11.52 10.99
N ASN A 20 0.50 10.73 10.35
CA ASN A 20 1.95 11.01 10.28
C ASN A 20 2.31 11.98 9.13
N ASN A 21 3.57 12.45 9.10
CA ASN A 21 4.04 13.39 8.09
C ASN A 21 3.83 12.91 6.64
N MET A 22 4.02 11.61 6.38
CA MET A 22 3.91 11.07 5.02
C MET A 22 2.45 10.89 4.59
N SER A 23 1.56 10.46 5.50
CA SER A 23 0.12 10.43 5.24
C SER A 23 -0.45 11.82 4.94
N LYS A 24 0.05 12.86 5.62
CA LYS A 24 -0.29 14.27 5.37
C LYS A 24 0.23 14.75 4.02
N PHE A 25 1.47 14.39 3.67
CA PHE A 25 2.06 14.68 2.38
C PHE A 25 1.23 14.04 1.25
N LEU A 26 0.93 12.74 1.33
CA LEU A 26 0.12 12.05 0.34
C LEU A 26 -1.26 12.72 0.21
N ALA A 27 -1.94 13.01 1.33
CA ALA A 27 -3.24 13.68 1.32
C ALA A 27 -3.22 15.11 0.73
N MET A 28 -2.06 15.79 0.74
CA MET A 28 -1.91 17.12 0.12
C MET A 28 -1.76 17.03 -1.40
N TYR A 29 -1.11 15.98 -1.89
CA TYR A 29 -0.80 15.77 -3.31
C TYR A 29 -1.68 14.72 -3.99
N SER A 30 -2.77 14.31 -3.33
CA SER A 30 -3.73 13.36 -3.87
C SER A 30 -5.15 13.62 -3.39
N GLU A 31 -6.11 12.97 -4.04
CA GLU A 31 -7.48 12.84 -3.56
C GLU A 31 -7.81 11.38 -3.28
N ILE A 32 -8.59 11.13 -2.22
CA ILE A 32 -9.16 9.81 -1.99
C ILE A 32 -10.25 9.55 -3.02
N VAL A 33 -10.14 8.43 -3.72
CA VAL A 33 -11.08 8.02 -4.78
C VAL A 33 -12.12 7.06 -4.21
N ALA A 34 -11.67 6.02 -3.51
CA ALA A 34 -12.52 4.97 -2.99
C ALA A 34 -11.81 4.14 -1.91
N ILE A 35 -12.59 3.40 -1.13
CA ILE A 35 -12.12 2.28 -0.31
C ILE A 35 -12.21 1.02 -1.17
N GLY A 36 -11.27 0.10 -0.98
CA GLY A 36 -11.26 -1.16 -1.72
C GLY A 36 -10.32 -2.18 -1.10
N TYR A 37 -10.06 -3.24 -1.86
CA TYR A 37 -9.12 -4.28 -1.47
C TYR A 37 -8.29 -4.77 -2.65
N LEU A 38 -7.11 -5.29 -2.33
CA LEU A 38 -6.33 -6.15 -3.23
C LEU A 38 -6.34 -7.59 -2.72
N GLN A 39 -6.00 -8.53 -3.60
CA GLN A 39 -5.91 -9.94 -3.25
C GLN A 39 -4.53 -10.25 -2.66
N GLY A 40 -4.49 -10.51 -1.36
CA GLY A 40 -3.23 -10.59 -0.63
C GLY A 40 -3.41 -10.85 0.86
N LYS A 41 -2.28 -11.13 1.51
CA LYS A 41 -2.21 -11.31 2.96
C LYS A 41 -1.47 -10.13 3.57
N LEU A 42 -1.95 -9.71 4.74
CA LEU A 42 -1.35 -8.63 5.51
C LEU A 42 -0.62 -9.21 6.73
N TYR A 43 0.59 -8.75 6.97
CA TYR A 43 1.42 -9.16 8.10
C TYR A 43 1.86 -7.96 8.93
N ARG A 44 2.00 -8.17 10.24
CA ARG A 44 2.61 -7.21 11.16
C ARG A 44 4.12 -7.38 11.11
N VAL A 45 4.82 -6.45 10.45
CA VAL A 45 6.29 -6.45 10.38
C VAL A 45 6.87 -5.84 11.64
N SER A 46 6.36 -4.67 12.05
CA SER A 46 6.74 -3.95 13.27
C SER A 46 5.62 -2.95 13.62
N SER A 47 5.94 -1.66 13.77
CA SER A 47 4.99 -0.55 13.80
C SER A 47 4.34 -0.25 12.45
N PHE A 48 4.61 -1.06 11.43
CA PHE A 48 4.08 -0.94 10.09
C PHE A 48 3.71 -2.33 9.54
N PRO A 49 2.76 -2.40 8.60
CA PRO A 49 2.33 -3.66 8.01
C PRO A 49 3.07 -3.96 6.70
N GLY A 50 3.12 -5.24 6.33
CA GLY A 50 3.60 -5.69 5.02
C GLY A 50 2.55 -6.53 4.32
N ALA A 51 2.13 -6.12 3.12
CA ALA A 51 1.28 -6.94 2.27
C ALA A 51 2.12 -7.82 1.34
N VAL A 52 1.65 -9.04 1.08
CA VAL A 52 2.15 -9.94 0.04
C VAL A 52 1.00 -10.43 -0.82
N VAL A 53 1.25 -10.63 -2.11
CA VAL A 53 0.23 -11.13 -3.06
C VAL A 53 -0.20 -12.55 -2.68
N SER A 54 -1.49 -12.85 -2.83
CA SER A 54 -2.05 -14.20 -2.62
C SER A 54 -2.88 -14.62 -3.81
N GLU A 55 -2.88 -15.92 -4.12
CA GLU A 55 -3.73 -16.51 -5.17
C GLU A 55 -5.13 -16.88 -4.64
N SER A 56 -5.34 -16.83 -3.33
CA SER A 56 -6.62 -17.19 -2.70
C SER A 56 -7.58 -16.00 -2.68
N GLU A 57 -8.79 -16.16 -3.22
CA GLU A 57 -9.82 -15.09 -3.23
C GLU A 57 -10.31 -14.72 -1.83
N ALA A 58 -10.07 -15.59 -0.84
CA ALA A 58 -10.40 -15.34 0.55
C ALA A 58 -9.43 -14.36 1.23
N ASP A 59 -8.20 -14.22 0.70
CA ASP A 59 -7.18 -13.35 1.25
C ASP A 59 -7.35 -11.94 0.65
N LYS A 60 -7.76 -10.99 1.49
CA LYS A 60 -7.99 -9.60 1.10
C LYS A 60 -7.18 -8.67 1.99
N VAL A 61 -6.55 -7.67 1.38
CA VAL A 61 -5.96 -6.53 2.09
C VAL A 61 -6.78 -5.30 1.77
N TYR A 62 -7.36 -4.70 2.79
CA TYR A 62 -8.22 -3.52 2.70
C TYR A 62 -7.39 -2.24 2.83
N GLY A 63 -7.85 -1.20 2.14
CA GLY A 63 -7.12 0.06 2.08
C GLY A 63 -7.89 1.12 1.31
N SER A 64 -7.19 2.21 1.01
CA SER A 64 -7.73 3.37 0.30
C SER A 64 -7.00 3.58 -1.02
N LEU A 65 -7.77 3.84 -2.06
CA LEU A 65 -7.30 4.23 -3.38
C LEU A 65 -7.21 5.76 -3.45
N PHE A 66 -6.04 6.27 -3.82
CA PHE A 66 -5.79 7.69 -4.04
C PHE A 66 -5.44 7.94 -5.50
N ARG A 67 -5.85 9.09 -6.01
CA ARG A 67 -5.39 9.64 -7.29
C ARG A 67 -4.36 10.72 -7.01
N VAL A 68 -3.15 10.56 -7.53
CA VAL A 68 -2.06 11.53 -7.35
C VAL A 68 -2.08 12.59 -8.45
N TYR A 69 -1.77 13.84 -8.09
CA TYR A 69 -1.75 14.95 -9.05
C TYR A 69 -0.39 15.11 -9.76
N ASP A 70 0.70 14.83 -9.04
CA ASP A 70 2.07 14.93 -9.56
C ASP A 70 2.78 13.59 -9.31
N PHE A 71 2.81 12.76 -10.35
CA PHE A 71 3.31 11.39 -10.26
C PHE A 71 4.77 11.36 -9.78
N ASP A 72 5.65 12.11 -10.45
CA ASP A 72 7.08 12.03 -10.20
C ASP A 72 7.41 12.49 -8.77
N ILE A 73 6.85 13.63 -8.34
CA ILE A 73 7.09 14.17 -6.99
C ILE A 73 6.57 13.23 -5.91
N VAL A 74 5.36 12.68 -6.09
CA VAL A 74 4.76 11.82 -5.07
C VAL A 74 5.51 10.50 -4.98
N PHE A 75 5.77 9.84 -6.11
CA PHE A 75 6.42 8.53 -6.10
C PHE A 75 7.90 8.60 -5.71
N GLU A 76 8.63 9.67 -6.02
CA GLU A 76 9.99 9.88 -5.50
C GLU A 76 10.00 9.96 -3.97
N ALA A 77 9.08 10.72 -3.38
CA ALA A 77 8.96 10.86 -1.94
C ALA A 77 8.53 9.54 -1.25
N LEU A 78 7.61 8.80 -1.87
CA LEU A 78 7.14 7.51 -1.35
C LEU A 78 8.20 6.42 -1.50
N ASP A 79 8.93 6.36 -2.61
CA ASP A 79 10.01 5.38 -2.82
C ASP A 79 11.13 5.57 -1.78
N ALA A 80 11.48 6.82 -1.45
CA ALA A 80 12.43 7.11 -0.38
C ALA A 80 11.90 6.71 1.02
N TYR A 81 10.60 6.87 1.25
CA TYR A 81 9.96 6.52 2.54
C TYR A 81 9.82 5.01 2.74
N GLU A 82 9.43 4.28 1.69
CA GLU A 82 9.23 2.83 1.70
C GLU A 82 10.53 2.04 1.45
N GLY A 83 11.66 2.72 1.27
CA GLY A 83 12.96 2.07 1.09
C GLY A 83 13.11 1.33 -0.24
N VAL A 84 12.57 1.92 -1.32
CA VAL A 84 12.62 1.42 -2.71
C VAL A 84 13.71 2.13 -3.54
N ASP A 85 14.41 3.10 -2.94
CA ASP A 85 15.44 3.89 -3.62
C ASP A 85 16.81 3.20 -3.70
N ASN A 86 17.71 3.73 -4.56
CA ASN A 86 19.07 3.21 -4.72
C ASN A 86 19.97 3.37 -3.48
N ASN A 87 19.51 4.09 -2.45
CA ASN A 87 20.26 4.29 -1.21
C ASN A 87 19.84 3.30 -0.12
N SER A 88 18.80 2.50 -0.37
CA SER A 88 18.27 1.52 0.56
C SER A 88 19.10 0.23 0.55
N PRO A 89 19.25 -0.47 1.69
CA PRO A 89 19.91 -1.77 1.73
C PRO A 89 19.18 -2.77 0.82
N GLU A 90 19.92 -3.51 -0.01
CA GLU A 90 19.33 -4.58 -0.82
C GLU A 90 19.12 -5.88 0.01
N PRO A 91 18.01 -6.61 -0.21
CA PRO A 91 16.88 -6.22 -1.07
C PRO A 91 16.06 -5.09 -0.42
N ASN A 92 15.49 -4.22 -1.25
CA ASN A 92 14.60 -3.14 -0.83
C ASN A 92 13.52 -3.68 0.12
N LEU A 93 13.13 -2.87 1.11
CA LEU A 93 12.13 -3.26 2.11
C LEU A 93 10.78 -3.60 1.47
N TYR A 94 10.41 -2.80 0.47
CA TYR A 94 9.25 -2.99 -0.36
C TYR A 94 9.60 -3.04 -1.84
N GLU A 95 8.71 -3.62 -2.64
CA GLU A 95 8.71 -3.53 -4.09
C GLU A 95 7.41 -2.92 -4.58
N ARG A 96 7.51 -2.00 -5.54
CA ARG A 96 6.34 -1.33 -6.11
C ARG A 96 5.85 -2.07 -7.35
N SER A 97 4.57 -2.40 -7.39
CA SER A 97 3.92 -3.13 -8.48
C SER A 97 2.55 -2.52 -8.80
N ILE A 98 2.11 -2.63 -10.06
CA ILE A 98 0.73 -2.30 -10.44
C ILE A 98 -0.10 -3.57 -10.34
N VAL A 99 -1.19 -3.49 -9.58
CA VAL A 99 -2.14 -4.59 -9.39
C VAL A 99 -3.58 -4.11 -9.50
N PRO A 100 -4.53 -5.01 -9.81
CA PRO A 100 -5.95 -4.68 -9.75
C PRO A 100 -6.42 -4.46 -8.31
N ILE A 101 -7.12 -3.35 -8.10
CA ILE A 101 -7.81 -3.00 -6.86
C ILE A 101 -9.31 -3.14 -7.08
N TYR A 102 -9.96 -3.92 -6.23
CA TYR A 102 -11.39 -4.15 -6.26
C TYR A 102 -12.08 -3.14 -5.32
N LEU A 103 -12.94 -2.31 -5.89
CA LEU A 103 -13.66 -1.27 -5.17
C LEU A 103 -15.02 -1.78 -4.65
N GLU A 104 -15.58 -1.10 -3.65
CA GLU A 104 -16.86 -1.47 -3.05
C GLU A 104 -18.05 -1.41 -4.02
N ASP A 105 -17.96 -0.56 -5.05
CA ASP A 105 -18.97 -0.42 -6.10
C ASP A 105 -18.88 -1.53 -7.19
N GLY A 106 -17.91 -2.44 -7.06
CA GLY A 106 -17.64 -3.53 -8.00
C GLY A 106 -16.72 -3.15 -9.17
N ALA A 107 -16.22 -1.91 -9.22
CA ALA A 107 -15.22 -1.51 -10.20
C ALA A 107 -13.84 -2.11 -9.88
N VAL A 108 -13.00 -2.23 -10.91
CA VAL A 108 -11.61 -2.66 -10.78
C VAL A 108 -10.71 -1.58 -11.37
N VAL A 109 -9.72 -1.12 -10.60
CA VAL A 109 -8.78 -0.07 -10.99
C VAL A 109 -7.35 -0.57 -10.83
N GLU A 110 -6.50 -0.35 -11.83
CA GLU A 110 -5.07 -0.62 -11.72
C GLU A 110 -4.38 0.49 -10.93
N ALA A 111 -3.69 0.13 -9.85
CA ALA A 111 -3.00 1.08 -8.99
C ALA A 111 -1.63 0.57 -8.57
N TRP A 112 -0.72 1.50 -8.31
CA TRP A 112 0.55 1.20 -7.66
C TRP A 112 0.34 0.78 -6.21
N VAL A 113 1.06 -0.25 -5.80
CA VAL A 113 1.09 -0.79 -4.43
C VAL A 113 2.52 -1.12 -4.06
N TYR A 114 2.89 -0.84 -2.81
CA TYR A 114 4.16 -1.28 -2.22
C TYR A 114 3.92 -2.63 -1.53
N PHE A 115 4.60 -3.68 -1.96
CA PHE A 115 4.53 -5.02 -1.36
C PHE A 115 5.79 -5.30 -0.56
N TYR A 116 5.64 -5.93 0.60
CA TYR A 116 6.77 -6.26 1.46
C TYR A 116 7.64 -7.34 0.81
N ASN A 117 8.95 -7.12 0.76
CA ASN A 117 9.87 -7.93 -0.03
C ASN A 117 10.82 -8.82 0.82
N HIS A 118 10.49 -9.06 2.08
CA HIS A 118 11.24 -10.01 2.92
C HIS A 118 10.36 -11.17 3.38
N SER A 119 11.01 -12.17 3.99
CA SER A 119 10.31 -13.34 4.53
C SER A 119 9.26 -12.95 5.57
N VAL A 120 8.08 -13.56 5.43
CA VAL A 120 6.93 -13.41 6.33
C VAL A 120 6.76 -14.62 7.26
N GLU A 121 7.65 -15.62 7.21
CA GLU A 121 7.51 -16.91 7.92
C GLU A 121 7.32 -16.79 9.44
N HIS A 122 7.84 -15.72 10.04
CA HIS A 122 7.79 -15.48 11.48
C HIS A 122 6.91 -14.28 11.86
N LEU A 123 6.23 -13.67 10.89
CA LEU A 123 5.39 -12.51 11.12
C LEU A 123 3.97 -12.94 11.50
N GLU A 124 3.35 -12.17 12.39
CA GLU A 124 1.95 -12.34 12.73
C GLU A 124 1.08 -11.88 11.55
N GLN A 125 0.23 -12.76 11.04
CA GLN A 125 -0.74 -12.39 10.01
C GLN A 125 -1.86 -11.56 10.64
N ILE A 126 -2.14 -10.40 10.05
CA ILE A 126 -3.34 -9.61 10.32
C ILE A 126 -4.49 -10.21 9.52
N VAL A 127 -5.17 -11.21 10.10
CA VAL A 127 -6.21 -12.01 9.43
C VAL A 127 -7.38 -11.16 8.93
N SER A 128 -7.65 -10.00 9.56
CA SER A 128 -8.67 -9.06 9.08
C SER A 128 -8.34 -8.47 7.71
N GLY A 129 -7.07 -8.43 7.32
CA GLY A 129 -6.61 -7.71 6.13
C GLY A 129 -6.66 -6.19 6.26
N ASP A 130 -7.04 -5.68 7.42
CA ASP A 130 -7.24 -4.26 7.69
C ASP A 130 -6.32 -3.85 8.84
N PHE A 131 -5.36 -2.99 8.54
CA PHE A 131 -4.35 -2.51 9.48
C PHE A 131 -4.96 -1.68 10.61
N LEU A 132 -5.94 -0.82 10.30
CA LEU A 132 -6.54 0.10 11.29
C LEU A 132 -7.37 -0.66 12.33
N LYS A 133 -7.96 -1.80 11.94
CA LYS A 133 -8.85 -2.59 12.81
C LYS A 133 -8.15 -3.20 14.04
N ASN A 134 -6.83 -3.41 13.99
CA ASN A 134 -6.09 -4.12 15.03
C ASN A 134 -5.12 -3.25 15.84
N ASP A 135 -4.83 -2.01 15.44
CA ASP A 135 -3.83 -1.16 16.10
C ASP A 135 -4.39 0.00 16.94
N GLY A 136 -5.71 0.07 17.14
CA GLY A 136 -6.30 1.01 18.10
C GLY A 136 -6.11 2.49 17.72
N TYR A 137 -6.14 2.78 16.42
CA TYR A 137 -6.32 4.13 15.89
C TYR A 137 -7.79 4.54 15.95
#